data_AF-R7HX77-F1
#
_entry.id   AF-R7HX77-F1
#
_cell.length_a   1.000
_cell.length_b   1.000
_cell.length_c   1.000
_cell.angle_alpha   90.00
_cell.angle_beta   90.00
_cell.angle_gamma   90.00
#
_symmetry.space_group_name_H-M   'P 1'
#
loop_
_entity.id
_entity.type
_entity.pdbx_description
1 polymer ?
#
loop_
_entity_poly.entity_id
_entity_poly.type
_entity_poly.pdbx_seq_one_letter_code
_entity_poly.pdbx_strand_id
1 'polypeptide(L)'
;MSDEKNDLKKNQDYEDVCYICHRTESRAGKMIHIPNNICICSDCMQKTFDSMNNTGMGNMGPYMDMMNFSPNFNMPPQNEMPNRQKVKKKKEAAQPILDIKNIPSPHIIKGNLDEFVVGQEYAKKVISVAVYNHYKRVATNTMDDIEIEKSNMLMIGPTGSGKTFLVKTLARILQVPLAITDATSLTEAGYIGDDVESVLSKLLAAADNDVERAEKGIIFIDEIDKIAKKQSTTNRDVSGESVQQGLLKLLEGSDVEVPVGATNKNAMVPMTTINTRNILFICGGAFPKLEGIIKKRLTKQSNIGFSGELKDRYDKDKDLLGKVTSEDLREYGMIPEFLGRLPIVFALQELDKDALIQVLIEPKNAIIKQYQKLLALDEVNLQFDRGAYEAIAEKAIEKKTGARALRAIIEDFMLDIMYEIPKDDNIGTVTITREYIEGTGAPKIEMRSSDRVAIAKQETKSEE
;
A
#
# COMPACT_ATOMS: atom_id res chain seq x y z
N MET A 1 41.50 -4.40 -0.19
CA MET A 1 41.53 -4.33 -1.68
C MET A 1 40.37 -5.07 -2.36
N SER A 2 39.58 -5.89 -1.65
CA SER A 2 38.37 -6.56 -2.19
C SER A 2 37.08 -5.75 -1.98
N ASP A 3 37.01 -4.87 -0.98
CA ASP A 3 35.78 -4.14 -0.64
C ASP A 3 35.56 -2.86 -1.46
N GLU A 4 36.63 -2.14 -1.84
CA GLU A 4 36.54 -0.94 -2.69
C GLU A 4 36.02 -1.25 -4.11
N LYS A 5 36.35 -2.43 -4.65
CA LYS A 5 35.88 -2.84 -5.99
C LYS A 5 34.39 -3.18 -6.03
N ASN A 6 33.79 -3.59 -4.90
CA ASN A 6 32.35 -3.83 -4.81
C ASN A 6 31.54 -2.55 -4.64
N ASP A 7 32.10 -1.54 -3.96
CA ASP A 7 31.44 -0.24 -3.81
C ASP A 7 31.49 0.63 -5.09
N LEU A 8 32.55 0.51 -5.89
CA LEU A 8 32.65 1.14 -7.20
C LEU A 8 31.61 0.61 -8.19
N LYS A 9 31.27 -0.69 -8.15
CA LYS A 9 30.21 -1.27 -8.99
C LYS A 9 28.80 -0.86 -8.55
N LYS A 10 28.55 -0.71 -7.24
CA LYS A 10 27.24 -0.26 -6.73
C LYS A 10 26.94 1.22 -7.01
N ASN A 11 27.95 2.07 -7.18
CA ASN A 11 27.76 3.51 -7.42
C ASN A 11 27.44 3.88 -8.88
N GLN A 12 27.63 2.98 -9.85
CA GLN A 12 27.34 3.27 -11.26
C GLN A 12 25.84 3.34 -11.57
N ASP A 13 25.01 2.74 -10.74
CA ASP A 13 23.56 2.66 -10.93
C ASP A 13 22.79 3.87 -10.36
N TYR A 14 23.48 4.84 -9.78
CA TYR A 14 22.88 5.92 -9.00
C TYR A 14 23.39 7.31 -9.39
N GLU A 15 22.50 8.30 -9.42
CA GLU A 15 22.80 9.70 -9.74
C GLU A 15 23.55 10.35 -8.58
N ASP A 16 24.54 11.17 -8.94
CA ASP A 16 25.18 12.06 -7.99
C ASP A 16 24.25 13.24 -7.67
N VAL A 17 24.33 13.74 -6.43
CA VAL A 17 23.51 14.87 -5.95
C VAL A 17 24.42 16.06 -5.68
N CYS A 18 24.06 17.25 -6.16
CA CYS A 18 24.80 18.47 -5.88
C CYS A 18 24.70 18.83 -4.41
N TYR A 19 25.83 18.99 -3.73
CA TYR A 19 25.92 19.36 -2.32
C TYR A 19 25.36 20.75 -2.01
N ILE A 20 25.32 21.65 -3.01
CA ILE A 20 24.88 23.04 -2.85
C ILE A 20 23.39 23.22 -3.18
N CYS A 21 22.92 22.71 -4.32
CA CYS A 21 21.52 22.88 -4.74
C CYS A 21 20.64 21.66 -4.52
N HIS A 22 21.21 20.54 -4.06
CA HIS A 22 20.50 19.28 -3.78
C HIS A 22 19.72 18.69 -4.99
N ARG A 23 20.03 19.16 -6.19
CA ARG A 23 19.53 18.60 -7.46
C ARG A 23 20.40 17.43 -7.88
N THR A 24 19.78 16.42 -8.47
CA THR A 24 20.46 15.25 -9.04
C THR A 24 21.21 15.61 -10.34
N GLU A 25 22.20 14.79 -10.71
CA GLU A 25 23.04 14.92 -11.92
C GLU A 25 22.20 15.14 -13.19
N SER A 26 21.09 14.40 -13.35
CA SER A 26 20.20 14.52 -14.51
C SER A 26 19.58 15.91 -14.69
N ARG A 27 19.36 16.64 -13.60
CA ARG A 27 18.76 17.98 -13.62
C ARG A 27 19.78 19.10 -13.45
N ALA A 28 20.85 18.85 -12.71
CA ALA A 28 21.89 19.84 -12.42
C ALA A 28 22.97 19.93 -13.51
N GLY A 29 22.97 18.99 -14.46
CA GLY A 29 23.95 18.92 -15.54
C GLY A 29 25.27 18.31 -15.07
N LYS A 30 26.38 18.72 -15.69
CA LYS A 30 27.70 18.16 -15.37
C LYS A 30 28.06 18.37 -13.90
N MET A 31 28.37 17.26 -13.23
CA MET A 31 28.77 17.22 -11.83
C MET A 31 30.29 17.21 -11.71
N ILE A 32 30.81 17.97 -10.75
CA ILE A 32 32.24 18.10 -10.49
C ILE A 32 32.51 17.53 -9.09
N HIS A 33 33.41 16.55 -9.03
CA HIS A 33 33.80 15.89 -7.79
C HIS A 33 34.96 16.64 -7.14
N ILE A 34 34.80 16.97 -5.87
CA ILE A 34 35.79 17.62 -5.01
C ILE A 34 36.24 16.59 -3.95
N PRO A 35 37.47 16.67 -3.40
CA PRO A 35 37.90 15.84 -2.28
C PRO A 35 36.87 15.77 -1.14
N ASN A 36 36.84 14.65 -0.41
CA ASN A 36 35.85 14.32 0.64
C ASN A 36 34.45 13.90 0.15
N ASN A 37 34.34 13.28 -1.04
CA ASN A 37 33.06 12.78 -1.57
C ASN A 37 31.99 13.87 -1.83
N ILE A 38 32.41 15.13 -2.04
CA ILE A 38 31.50 16.24 -2.32
C ILE A 38 31.32 16.38 -3.84
N CYS A 39 30.07 16.33 -4.31
CA CYS A 39 29.72 16.57 -5.71
C CYS A 39 29.03 17.92 -5.84
N ILE A 40 29.44 18.78 -6.78
CA ILE A 40 28.83 20.10 -7.01
C ILE A 40 28.53 20.26 -8.50
N CYS A 41 27.33 20.73 -8.85
CA CYS A 41 26.97 21.01 -10.23
C CYS A 41 27.67 22.26 -10.77
N SER A 42 27.82 22.35 -12.10
CA SER A 42 28.45 23.49 -12.79
C SER A 42 27.87 24.84 -12.37
N ASP A 43 26.54 24.93 -12.25
CA ASP A 43 25.85 26.19 -11.93
C ASP A 43 26.13 26.67 -10.51
N CYS A 44 26.16 25.73 -9.55
CA CYS A 44 26.49 26.06 -8.17
C CYS A 44 27.95 26.42 -8.02
N MET A 45 28.84 25.70 -8.71
CA MET A 45 30.26 26.02 -8.71
C MET A 45 30.49 27.42 -9.28
N GLN A 46 29.89 27.76 -10.42
CA GLN A 46 29.99 29.09 -11.01
C GLN A 46 29.45 30.16 -10.07
N LYS A 47 28.28 29.98 -9.47
CA LYS A 47 27.74 30.94 -8.50
C LYS A 47 28.64 31.12 -7.27
N THR A 48 29.25 30.05 -6.77
CA THR A 48 30.22 30.13 -5.68
C THR A 48 31.47 30.88 -6.10
N PHE A 49 32.01 30.63 -7.30
CA PHE A 49 33.14 31.37 -7.87
C PHE A 49 32.81 32.84 -8.12
N ASP A 50 31.64 33.14 -8.68
CA ASP A 50 31.18 34.51 -8.95
C ASP A 50 31.01 35.28 -7.66
N SER A 51 30.43 34.67 -6.62
CA SER A 51 30.35 35.27 -5.29
C SER A 51 31.75 35.51 -4.69
N MET A 52 32.68 34.58 -4.90
CA MET A 52 34.07 34.70 -4.44
C MET A 52 34.84 35.82 -5.17
N ASN A 53 34.53 36.04 -6.45
CA ASN A 53 35.12 37.08 -7.28
C ASN A 53 34.50 38.46 -6.98
N ASN A 54 33.19 38.52 -6.74
CA ASN A 54 32.49 39.75 -6.35
C ASN A 54 32.84 40.22 -4.92
N THR A 55 33.28 39.31 -4.04
CA THR A 55 33.72 39.65 -2.67
C THR A 55 35.16 40.18 -2.64
N GLY A 56 35.84 40.29 -3.79
CA GLY A 56 37.19 40.83 -3.91
C GLY A 56 38.25 39.89 -3.34
N MET A 57 39.31 39.65 -4.11
CA MET A 57 40.54 38.95 -3.69
C MET A 57 41.35 39.70 -2.60
N GLY A 58 40.69 40.44 -1.71
CA GLY A 58 41.32 41.23 -0.65
C GLY A 58 41.14 40.65 0.75
N ASN A 59 40.26 39.67 0.95
CA ASN A 59 39.98 39.14 2.30
C ASN A 59 40.06 37.60 2.38
N MET A 60 41.18 37.06 1.92
CA MET A 60 41.57 35.64 2.10
C MET A 60 42.23 35.36 3.47
N GLY A 61 42.03 36.23 4.47
CA GLY A 61 42.50 35.97 5.84
C GLY A 61 41.67 34.89 6.54
N PRO A 62 40.33 34.99 6.58
CA PRO A 62 39.52 34.07 7.39
C PRO A 62 39.20 32.72 6.72
N TYR A 63 39.37 32.58 5.40
CA TYR A 63 38.99 31.37 4.66
C TYR A 63 40.14 30.36 4.49
N MET A 64 41.40 30.84 4.47
CA MET A 64 42.59 29.98 4.48
C MET A 64 42.81 29.31 5.85
N ASP A 65 42.41 29.97 6.94
CA ASP A 65 42.37 29.37 8.28
C ASP A 65 41.29 28.27 8.42
N MET A 66 40.31 28.22 7.51
CA MET A 66 39.31 27.15 7.49
C MET A 66 39.77 25.92 6.68
N MET A 67 40.77 26.08 5.79
CA MET A 67 41.40 24.97 5.05
C MET A 67 42.64 24.40 5.74
N ASN A 68 43.20 25.10 6.73
CA ASN A 68 44.33 24.61 7.52
C ASN A 68 43.84 24.01 8.86
N PHE A 69 43.14 22.89 8.77
CA PHE A 69 42.70 22.13 9.94
C PHE A 69 43.90 21.60 10.72
N SER A 70 44.16 22.22 11.87
CA SER A 70 44.98 21.66 12.95
C SER A 70 44.33 20.37 13.50
N PRO A 71 45.08 19.36 13.98
CA PRO A 71 44.61 17.97 14.11
C PRO A 71 43.70 17.66 15.32
N ASN A 72 43.09 18.67 15.94
CA ASN A 72 42.58 18.55 17.32
C ASN A 72 41.12 18.95 17.52
N PHE A 73 40.27 18.79 16.50
CA PHE A 73 38.82 18.78 16.71
C PHE A 73 38.31 17.34 16.79
N ASN A 74 37.64 17.07 17.91
CA ASN A 74 36.95 15.83 18.24
C ASN A 74 36.01 15.44 17.09
N MET A 75 36.45 14.50 16.25
CA MET A 75 35.65 13.88 15.20
C MET A 75 34.35 13.34 15.82
N PRO A 76 33.16 13.63 15.26
CA PRO A 76 32.05 12.70 15.44
C PRO A 76 32.51 11.35 14.87
N PRO A 77 32.20 10.23 15.53
CA PRO A 77 32.67 8.92 15.08
C PRO A 77 32.26 8.70 13.63
N GLN A 78 33.20 8.17 12.85
CA GLN A 78 33.16 7.95 11.40
C GLN A 78 32.11 6.90 10.96
N ASN A 79 31.07 6.68 11.76
CA ASN A 79 30.10 5.59 11.62
C ASN A 79 28.63 6.05 11.52
N GLU A 80 28.37 7.35 11.33
CA GLU A 80 27.02 7.85 11.04
C GLU A 80 26.97 8.61 9.70
N MET A 81 27.51 8.01 8.63
CA MET A 81 27.01 8.32 7.30
C MET A 81 25.67 7.58 7.13
N PRO A 82 24.52 8.27 7.06
CA PRO A 82 23.26 7.58 6.78
C PRO A 82 23.36 6.91 5.41
N ASN A 83 22.92 5.66 5.38
CA ASN A 83 23.03 4.77 4.23
C ASN A 83 22.44 5.41 2.96
N ARG A 84 23.29 5.63 1.94
CA ARG A 84 23.05 6.02 0.54
C ARG A 84 21.64 6.50 0.17
N GLN A 85 21.41 7.80 0.34
CA GLN A 85 20.31 8.55 -0.30
C GLN A 85 20.65 8.84 -1.78
N LYS A 86 20.46 7.85 -2.68
CA LYS A 86 20.72 8.07 -4.11
C LYS A 86 19.54 7.64 -4.98
N VAL A 87 19.22 8.46 -5.99
CA VAL A 87 18.25 8.18 -7.07
C VAL A 87 18.94 7.28 -8.09
N LYS A 88 18.26 6.28 -8.68
CA LYS A 88 18.89 5.44 -9.72
C LYS A 88 19.08 6.23 -11.01
N LYS A 89 20.24 6.09 -11.66
CA LYS A 89 20.51 6.65 -12.99
C LYS A 89 19.50 6.10 -13.99
N LYS A 90 18.96 6.98 -14.84
CA LYS A 90 18.12 6.61 -15.97
C LYS A 90 18.93 5.70 -16.91
N LYS A 91 18.75 4.38 -16.81
CA LYS A 91 19.40 3.43 -17.73
C LYS A 91 18.75 3.57 -19.10
N GLU A 92 19.55 3.82 -20.14
CA GLU A 92 19.12 3.57 -21.51
C GLU A 92 18.78 2.07 -21.64
N ALA A 93 17.49 1.81 -21.87
CA ALA A 93 16.89 0.51 -22.21
C ALA A 93 17.26 -0.67 -21.30
N ALA A 94 16.76 -0.67 -20.07
CA ALA A 94 16.29 -1.92 -19.46
C ALA A 94 14.81 -2.09 -19.83
N GLN A 95 14.39 -3.32 -20.19
CA GLN A 95 13.08 -3.64 -20.76
C GLN A 95 11.91 -2.89 -20.09
N PRO A 96 10.92 -2.42 -20.86
CA PRO A 96 9.80 -1.67 -20.32
C PRO A 96 9.10 -2.49 -19.23
N ILE A 97 9.01 -1.90 -18.03
CA ILE A 97 8.38 -2.50 -16.84
C ILE A 97 6.93 -2.96 -17.11
N LEU A 98 6.27 -2.44 -18.14
CA LEU A 98 5.01 -2.94 -18.70
C LEU A 98 4.99 -2.70 -20.22
N ASP A 99 5.30 -3.73 -21.01
CA ASP A 99 4.98 -3.76 -22.44
C ASP A 99 3.45 -3.91 -22.61
N ILE A 100 2.82 -3.20 -23.56
CA ILE A 100 1.39 -3.35 -23.88
C ILE A 100 1.02 -4.83 -24.08
N LYS A 101 1.94 -5.60 -24.68
CA LYS A 101 1.78 -7.04 -24.95
C LYS A 101 1.76 -7.91 -23.68
N ASN A 102 2.28 -7.39 -22.57
CA ASN A 102 2.42 -8.11 -21.31
C ASN A 102 1.38 -7.69 -20.25
N ILE A 103 0.49 -6.73 -20.54
CA ILE A 103 -0.59 -6.38 -19.62
C ILE A 103 -1.61 -7.53 -19.62
N PRO A 104 -1.82 -8.23 -18.50
CA PRO A 104 -2.75 -9.35 -18.44
C PRO A 104 -4.17 -8.87 -18.74
N SER A 105 -4.93 -9.68 -19.49
CA SER A 105 -6.32 -9.36 -19.79
C SER A 105 -7.17 -9.31 -18.51
N PRO A 106 -8.30 -8.58 -18.48
CA PRO A 106 -9.12 -8.45 -17.28
C PRO A 106 -9.56 -9.78 -16.67
N HIS A 107 -9.80 -10.81 -17.48
CA HIS A 107 -10.17 -12.14 -16.99
C HIS A 107 -9.00 -12.86 -16.29
N ILE A 108 -7.77 -12.63 -16.75
CA ILE A 108 -6.56 -13.17 -16.11
C ILE A 108 -6.29 -12.43 -14.79
N ILE A 109 -6.40 -11.10 -14.78
CA ILE A 109 -6.26 -10.30 -13.55
C ILE A 109 -7.28 -10.77 -12.52
N LYS A 110 -8.55 -10.91 -12.92
CA LYS A 110 -9.62 -11.39 -12.05
C LYS A 110 -9.32 -12.80 -11.53
N GLY A 111 -8.93 -13.73 -12.41
CA GLY A 111 -8.58 -15.10 -12.01
C GLY A 111 -7.44 -15.15 -11.01
N ASN A 112 -6.40 -14.32 -11.17
CA ASN A 112 -5.32 -14.21 -10.19
C ASN A 112 -5.82 -13.61 -8.86
N LEU A 113 -6.73 -12.63 -8.89
CA LEU A 113 -7.35 -12.09 -7.68
C LEU A 113 -8.21 -13.15 -6.97
N ASP A 114 -8.90 -14.02 -7.72
CA ASP A 114 -9.75 -15.10 -7.18
C ASP A 114 -8.94 -16.09 -6.32
N GLU A 115 -7.62 -16.24 -6.55
CA GLU A 115 -6.77 -17.14 -5.74
C GLU A 115 -6.47 -16.62 -4.31
N PHE A 116 -6.68 -15.32 -4.08
CA PHE A 116 -6.34 -14.65 -2.82
C PHE A 116 -7.54 -13.97 -2.17
N VAL A 117 -8.48 -13.46 -2.97
CA VAL A 117 -9.63 -12.64 -2.54
C VAL A 117 -10.93 -13.41 -2.78
N VAL A 118 -11.53 -13.86 -1.70
CA VAL A 118 -12.81 -14.58 -1.70
C VAL A 118 -13.97 -13.61 -1.88
N GLY A 119 -14.96 -14.04 -2.67
CA GLY A 119 -16.16 -13.24 -2.96
C GLY A 119 -15.83 -11.96 -3.72
N GLN A 120 -16.62 -10.90 -3.52
CA GLN A 120 -16.37 -9.58 -4.15
C GLN A 120 -16.32 -9.62 -5.70
N GLU A 121 -17.14 -10.48 -6.31
CA GLU A 121 -17.09 -10.78 -7.76
C GLU A 121 -17.22 -9.53 -8.64
N TYR A 122 -18.17 -8.66 -8.31
CA TYR A 122 -18.37 -7.41 -9.04
C TYR A 122 -17.17 -6.47 -8.90
N ALA A 123 -16.67 -6.27 -7.68
CA ALA A 123 -15.51 -5.42 -7.41
C ALA A 123 -14.25 -5.94 -8.13
N LYS A 124 -13.99 -7.25 -8.11
CA LYS A 124 -12.87 -7.88 -8.84
C LYS A 124 -12.98 -7.67 -10.34
N LYS A 125 -14.19 -7.74 -10.91
CA LYS A 125 -14.42 -7.45 -12.34
C LYS A 125 -14.14 -5.98 -12.66
N VAL A 126 -14.70 -5.05 -11.90
CA VAL A 126 -14.53 -3.61 -12.11
C VAL A 126 -13.06 -3.21 -12.02
N ILE A 127 -12.36 -3.60 -10.96
CA ILE A 127 -10.94 -3.25 -10.76
C ILE A 127 -10.07 -3.85 -11.87
N SER A 128 -10.35 -5.07 -12.31
CA SER A 128 -9.59 -5.73 -13.38
C SER A 128 -9.72 -4.99 -14.72
N VAL A 129 -10.92 -4.53 -15.07
CA VAL A 129 -11.15 -3.74 -16.29
C VAL A 129 -10.49 -2.37 -16.19
N ALA A 130 -10.66 -1.70 -15.05
CA ALA A 130 -10.14 -0.37 -14.82
C ALA A 130 -8.61 -0.32 -14.85
N VAL A 131 -7.95 -1.28 -14.21
CA VAL A 131 -6.49 -1.45 -14.23
C VAL A 131 -5.99 -1.73 -15.64
N TYR A 132 -6.63 -2.66 -16.35
CA TYR A 132 -6.27 -3.01 -17.72
C TYR A 132 -6.32 -1.77 -18.62
N ASN A 133 -7.40 -0.98 -18.52
CA ASN A 133 -7.55 0.26 -19.28
C ASN A 133 -6.52 1.32 -18.88
N HIS A 134 -6.25 1.48 -17.58
CA HIS A 134 -5.23 2.42 -17.09
C HIS A 134 -3.85 2.11 -17.68
N TYR A 135 -3.40 0.87 -17.57
CA TYR A 135 -2.07 0.50 -18.08
C TYR A 135 -2.02 0.44 -19.60
N LYS A 136 -3.13 0.10 -20.27
CA LYS A 136 -3.24 0.23 -21.73
C LYS A 136 -3.03 1.68 -22.16
N ARG A 137 -3.68 2.64 -21.49
CA ARG A 137 -3.50 4.09 -21.71
C ARG A 137 -2.06 4.54 -21.49
N VAL A 138 -1.46 4.14 -20.35
CA VAL A 138 -0.08 4.50 -20.00
C VAL A 138 0.91 3.99 -21.06
N ALA A 139 0.64 2.82 -21.63
CA ALA A 139 1.55 2.17 -22.55
C ALA A 139 1.35 2.61 -24.02
N THR A 140 0.15 3.01 -24.44
CA THR A 140 -0.11 3.47 -25.82
C THR A 140 0.32 4.91 -26.09
N ASN A 141 0.41 5.77 -25.07
CA ASN A 141 0.86 7.17 -25.14
C ASN A 141 0.44 7.91 -26.44
N THR A 142 -0.81 7.68 -26.86
CA THR A 142 -1.29 7.97 -28.22
C THR A 142 -1.30 9.48 -28.50
N MET A 143 -0.72 9.87 -29.64
CA MET A 143 -0.75 11.23 -30.20
C MET A 143 -2.07 11.53 -30.94
N ASP A 144 -3.18 11.01 -30.44
CA ASP A 144 -4.50 11.31 -31.00
C ASP A 144 -5.13 12.47 -30.22
N ASP A 145 -5.97 13.28 -30.89
CA ASP A 145 -6.73 14.39 -30.26
C ASP A 145 -7.70 13.92 -29.15
N ILE A 146 -7.89 12.61 -28.99
CA ILE A 146 -8.80 12.02 -28.01
C ILE A 146 -8.02 11.71 -26.73
N GLU A 147 -8.20 12.55 -25.72
CA GLU A 147 -7.67 12.31 -24.39
C GLU A 147 -8.48 11.21 -23.67
N ILE A 148 -7.79 10.12 -23.31
CA ILE A 148 -8.36 9.08 -22.45
C ILE A 148 -8.16 9.50 -20.99
N GLU A 149 -9.26 9.64 -20.26
CA GLU A 149 -9.22 9.96 -18.83
C GLU A 149 -8.59 8.83 -17.99
N LYS A 150 -8.01 9.21 -16.84
CA LYS A 150 -7.50 8.25 -15.86
C LYS A 150 -8.63 7.41 -15.28
N SER A 151 -8.40 6.11 -15.15
CA SER A 151 -9.31 5.17 -14.50
C SER A 151 -9.15 5.17 -12.98
N ASN A 152 -9.06 6.36 -12.35
CA ASN A 152 -9.00 6.45 -10.89
C ASN A 152 -10.30 5.90 -10.28
N MET A 153 -10.18 5.31 -9.10
CA MET A 153 -11.26 4.51 -8.52
C MET A 153 -11.64 4.95 -7.11
N LEU A 154 -12.92 4.77 -6.77
CA LEU A 154 -13.43 4.89 -5.42
C LEU A 154 -14.09 3.58 -4.99
N MET A 155 -13.50 2.94 -3.97
CA MET A 155 -13.97 1.73 -3.33
C MET A 155 -14.79 2.08 -2.10
N ILE A 156 -16.04 1.67 -2.09
CA ILE A 156 -16.96 1.83 -0.96
C ILE A 156 -17.18 0.47 -0.32
N GLY A 157 -17.17 0.35 0.99
CA GLY A 157 -17.58 -0.90 1.62
C GLY A 157 -17.19 -1.00 3.08
N PRO A 158 -17.77 -1.93 3.85
CA PRO A 158 -17.61 -1.98 5.28
C PRO A 158 -16.17 -2.26 5.72
N THR A 159 -15.88 -2.03 7.00
CA THR A 159 -14.59 -2.40 7.59
C THR A 159 -14.40 -3.91 7.52
N GLY A 160 -13.20 -4.35 7.11
CA GLY A 160 -12.90 -5.78 7.03
C GLY A 160 -13.44 -6.50 5.79
N SER A 161 -14.01 -5.80 4.79
CA SER A 161 -14.41 -6.38 3.50
C SER A 161 -13.24 -6.68 2.55
N GLY A 162 -12.02 -6.30 2.92
CA GLY A 162 -10.81 -6.59 2.14
C GLY A 162 -10.36 -5.48 1.19
N LYS A 163 -10.83 -4.23 1.30
CA LYS A 163 -10.40 -3.09 0.45
C LYS A 163 -8.89 -2.98 0.29
N THR A 164 -8.17 -2.78 1.39
CA THR A 164 -6.70 -2.67 1.41
C THR A 164 -6.03 -3.95 0.92
N PHE A 165 -6.60 -5.12 1.22
CA PHE A 165 -6.05 -6.42 0.83
C PHE A 165 -6.19 -6.68 -0.68
N LEU A 166 -7.32 -6.28 -1.28
CA LEU A 166 -7.55 -6.33 -2.73
C LEU A 166 -6.50 -5.52 -3.47
N VAL A 167 -6.25 -4.28 -3.03
CA VAL A 167 -5.26 -3.38 -3.66
C VAL A 167 -3.83 -3.90 -3.49
N LYS A 168 -3.47 -4.38 -2.29
CA LYS A 168 -2.16 -5.03 -2.06
C LYS A 168 -1.94 -6.25 -2.95
N THR A 169 -2.98 -7.04 -3.17
CA THR A 169 -2.91 -8.24 -4.01
C THR A 169 -2.81 -7.86 -5.48
N LEU A 170 -3.59 -6.88 -5.93
CA LEU A 170 -3.51 -6.34 -7.27
C LEU A 170 -2.10 -5.83 -7.60
N ALA A 171 -1.50 -5.00 -6.73
CA ALA A 171 -0.17 -4.46 -6.95
C ALA A 171 0.90 -5.57 -7.04
N ARG A 172 0.78 -6.63 -6.23
CA ARG A 172 1.65 -7.82 -6.30
C ARG A 172 1.50 -8.59 -7.61
N ILE A 173 0.26 -8.78 -8.08
CA ILE A 173 -0.02 -9.48 -9.35
C ILE A 173 0.60 -8.71 -10.53
N LEU A 174 0.48 -7.38 -10.52
CA LEU A 174 1.00 -6.51 -11.58
C LEU A 174 2.48 -6.17 -11.44
N GLN A 175 3.08 -6.49 -10.29
CA GLN A 175 4.49 -6.18 -9.95
C GLN A 175 4.83 -4.68 -10.03
N VAL A 176 3.88 -3.83 -9.62
CA VAL A 176 4.03 -2.36 -9.61
C VAL A 176 4.21 -1.83 -8.19
N PRO A 177 4.93 -0.71 -8.00
CA PRO A 177 5.09 -0.10 -6.67
C PRO A 177 3.73 0.38 -6.14
N LEU A 178 3.53 0.24 -4.83
CA LEU A 178 2.30 0.60 -4.13
C LEU A 178 2.62 1.46 -2.91
N ALA A 179 1.99 2.63 -2.84
CA ALA A 179 1.92 3.43 -1.63
C ALA A 179 0.53 3.32 -0.99
N ILE A 180 0.49 3.11 0.33
CA ILE A 180 -0.75 3.10 1.10
C ILE A 180 -0.68 4.23 2.11
N THR A 181 -1.70 5.06 2.15
CA THR A 181 -1.83 6.17 3.08
C THR A 181 -3.26 6.27 3.59
N ASP A 182 -3.42 6.84 4.78
CA ASP A 182 -4.72 7.13 5.36
C ASP A 182 -5.06 8.60 5.10
N ALA A 183 -6.26 8.90 4.61
CA ALA A 183 -6.71 10.27 4.36
C ALA A 183 -6.70 11.13 5.64
N THR A 184 -6.91 10.53 6.81
CA THR A 184 -6.91 11.24 8.10
C THR A 184 -5.53 11.74 8.53
N SER A 185 -4.47 11.13 8.00
CA SER A 185 -3.09 11.57 8.26
C SER A 185 -2.67 12.76 7.41
N LEU A 186 -3.43 13.06 6.34
CA LEU A 186 -3.11 14.11 5.40
C LEU A 186 -3.62 15.46 5.90
N THR A 187 -2.79 16.48 5.77
CA THR A 187 -3.15 17.87 6.05
C THR A 187 -2.71 18.80 4.94
N GLU A 188 -3.32 19.97 4.87
CA GLU A 188 -2.84 21.04 3.99
C GLU A 188 -1.41 21.46 4.38
N ALA A 189 -0.62 21.90 3.40
CA ALA A 189 0.74 22.36 3.63
C ALA A 189 0.80 23.44 4.71
N GLY A 190 1.66 23.24 5.72
CA GLY A 190 1.82 24.16 6.85
C GLY A 190 1.00 23.82 8.10
N TYR A 191 0.25 22.71 8.10
CA TYR A 191 -0.43 22.17 9.29
C TYR A 191 0.31 20.95 9.89
N ILE A 192 -0.09 20.54 11.10
CA ILE A 192 0.47 19.38 11.80
C ILE A 192 -0.10 18.10 11.18
N GLY A 193 0.69 17.39 10.37
CA GLY A 193 0.32 16.15 9.69
C GLY A 193 1.23 15.85 8.50
N ASP A 194 0.94 14.79 7.75
CA ASP A 194 1.63 14.49 6.49
C ASP A 194 1.09 15.43 5.40
N ASP A 195 1.97 16.12 4.67
CA ASP A 195 1.57 16.88 3.47
C ASP A 195 0.95 15.93 2.44
N VAL A 196 -0.06 16.38 1.69
CA VAL A 196 -0.68 15.60 0.61
C VAL A 196 0.37 15.10 -0.39
N GLU A 197 1.43 15.88 -0.64
CA GLU A 197 2.53 15.50 -1.54
C GLU A 197 3.42 14.36 -0.99
N SER A 198 3.40 14.09 0.33
CA SER A 198 4.21 13.04 0.96
C SER A 198 3.85 11.61 0.49
N VAL A 199 2.65 11.42 -0.05
CA VAL A 199 2.20 10.15 -0.62
C VAL A 199 3.08 9.71 -1.80
N LEU A 200 3.61 10.68 -2.54
CA LEU A 200 4.52 10.44 -3.65
C LEU A 200 5.91 10.02 -3.15
N SER A 201 6.38 10.57 -2.03
CA SER A 201 7.63 10.12 -1.39
C SER A 201 7.53 8.67 -0.93
N LYS A 202 6.37 8.27 -0.37
CA LYS A 202 6.09 6.87 -0.01
C LYS A 202 6.10 5.96 -1.23
N LEU A 203 5.54 6.41 -2.36
CA LEU A 203 5.54 5.66 -3.62
C LEU A 203 6.95 5.53 -4.21
N LEU A 204 7.71 6.63 -4.21
CA LEU A 204 9.08 6.65 -4.69
C LEU A 204 9.98 5.70 -3.89
N ALA A 205 9.82 5.68 -2.56
CA ALA A 205 10.51 4.73 -1.70
C ALA A 205 10.12 3.28 -2.05
N ALA A 206 8.83 3.01 -2.28
CA ALA A 206 8.35 1.69 -2.71
C ALA A 206 8.83 1.29 -4.12
N ALA A 207 9.28 2.25 -4.92
CA ALA A 207 9.87 2.05 -6.23
C ALA A 207 11.41 1.94 -6.21
N ASP A 208 12.04 1.81 -5.03
CA ASP A 208 13.50 1.81 -4.86
C ASP A 208 14.17 3.12 -5.34
N ASN A 209 13.49 4.26 -5.15
CA ASN A 209 13.88 5.58 -5.64
C ASN A 209 14.03 5.68 -7.17
N ASP A 210 13.26 4.87 -7.92
CA ASP A 210 13.16 4.91 -9.37
C ASP A 210 11.90 5.70 -9.77
N VAL A 211 12.11 6.86 -10.40
CA VAL A 211 11.03 7.77 -10.82
C VAL A 211 10.15 7.13 -11.89
N GLU A 212 10.72 6.46 -12.89
CA GLU A 212 9.92 5.85 -13.97
C GLU A 212 9.06 4.69 -13.47
N ARG A 213 9.57 3.93 -12.49
CA ARG A 213 8.76 2.90 -11.79
C ARG A 213 7.69 3.54 -10.93
N ALA A 214 8.00 4.60 -10.18
CA ALA A 214 7.05 5.29 -9.32
C ALA A 214 5.88 5.88 -10.12
N GLU A 215 6.15 6.49 -11.28
CA GLU A 215 5.12 7.06 -12.16
C GLU A 215 4.14 6.02 -12.74
N LYS A 216 4.50 4.73 -12.72
CA LYS A 216 3.63 3.60 -13.13
C LYS A 216 2.99 2.89 -11.92
N GLY A 217 3.19 3.42 -10.72
CA GLY A 217 2.73 2.85 -9.47
C GLY A 217 1.26 3.08 -9.17
N ILE A 218 0.83 2.53 -8.04
CA ILE A 218 -0.51 2.66 -7.48
C ILE A 218 -0.41 3.43 -6.16
N ILE A 219 -1.28 4.42 -5.97
CA ILE A 219 -1.49 5.09 -4.68
C ILE A 219 -2.87 4.69 -4.16
N PHE A 220 -2.89 4.12 -2.96
CA PHE A 220 -4.11 3.79 -2.24
C PHE A 220 -4.30 4.73 -1.06
N ILE A 221 -5.42 5.46 -1.07
CA ILE A 221 -5.81 6.39 0.00
C ILE A 221 -7.02 5.79 0.72
N ASP A 222 -6.82 5.23 1.91
CA ASP A 222 -7.90 4.67 2.73
C ASP A 222 -8.57 5.76 3.57
N GLU A 223 -9.69 5.43 4.19
CA GLU A 223 -10.48 6.32 5.06
C GLU A 223 -10.90 7.66 4.42
N ILE A 224 -11.10 7.70 3.10
CA ILE A 224 -11.52 8.92 2.38
C ILE A 224 -12.88 9.45 2.89
N ASP A 225 -13.69 8.61 3.52
CA ASP A 225 -14.96 9.01 4.13
C ASP A 225 -14.80 9.93 5.35
N LYS A 226 -13.60 10.02 5.93
CA LYS A 226 -13.30 10.86 7.11
C LYS A 226 -13.01 12.31 6.77
N ILE A 227 -12.57 12.58 5.55
CA ILE A 227 -12.30 13.94 5.06
C ILE A 227 -13.53 14.56 4.38
N ALA A 228 -14.66 13.84 4.33
CA ALA A 228 -15.93 14.37 3.86
C ALA A 228 -16.41 15.52 4.76
N LYS A 229 -17.01 16.53 4.13
CA LYS A 229 -17.51 17.74 4.81
C LYS A 229 -18.56 17.39 5.86
N LYS A 230 -18.35 17.81 7.11
CA LYS A 230 -19.36 17.68 8.16
C LYS A 230 -20.54 18.62 7.88
N GLN A 231 -21.77 18.13 7.99
CA GLN A 231 -23.00 18.91 7.81
C GLN A 231 -23.31 19.88 8.98
N SER A 232 -22.33 20.26 9.83
CA SER A 232 -22.57 21.17 10.95
C SER A 232 -22.69 22.63 10.49
N THR A 233 -23.76 23.30 10.89
CA THR A 233 -24.20 24.63 10.44
C THR A 233 -23.38 25.82 10.96
N THR A 234 -22.43 25.62 11.87
CA THR A 234 -21.83 26.74 12.64
C THR A 234 -20.39 27.08 12.32
N ASN A 235 -19.61 26.18 11.69
CA ASN A 235 -18.23 26.46 11.28
C ASN A 235 -17.97 25.83 9.90
N ARG A 236 -17.39 26.60 8.95
CA ARG A 236 -16.84 26.03 7.72
C ARG A 236 -15.78 25.00 8.13
N ASP A 237 -16.00 23.73 7.77
CA ASP A 237 -15.02 22.67 8.00
C ASP A 237 -13.91 22.81 6.95
N VAL A 238 -12.94 23.68 7.24
CA VAL A 238 -11.85 24.02 6.31
C VAL A 238 -10.89 22.83 6.14
N SER A 239 -10.80 21.95 7.15
CA SER A 239 -9.76 20.91 7.21
C SER A 239 -10.03 19.73 6.27
N GLY A 240 -11.23 19.15 6.26
CA GLY A 240 -11.53 18.00 5.39
C GLY A 240 -11.62 18.39 3.91
N GLU A 241 -12.24 19.55 3.62
CA GLU A 241 -12.39 20.06 2.26
C GLU A 241 -11.04 20.46 1.66
N SER A 242 -10.12 21.05 2.44
CA SER A 242 -8.79 21.42 1.94
C SER A 242 -7.95 20.20 1.56
N VAL A 243 -8.07 19.08 2.29
CA VAL A 243 -7.41 17.82 1.90
C VAL A 243 -7.97 17.28 0.58
N GLN A 244 -9.30 17.31 0.38
CA GLN A 244 -9.90 16.92 -0.90
C GLN A 244 -9.40 17.79 -2.06
N GLN A 245 -9.30 19.10 -1.85
CA GLN A 245 -8.78 20.05 -2.85
C GLN A 245 -7.29 19.83 -3.12
N GLY A 246 -6.47 19.60 -2.08
CA GLY A 246 -5.04 19.29 -2.23
C GLY A 246 -4.80 18.02 -3.04
N LEU A 247 -5.65 17.00 -2.89
CA LEU A 247 -5.58 15.76 -3.66
C LEU A 247 -5.92 15.94 -5.14
N LEU A 248 -6.73 16.94 -5.52
CA LEU A 248 -7.05 17.19 -6.94
C LEU A 248 -5.80 17.43 -7.78
N LYS A 249 -4.86 18.21 -7.27
CA LYS A 249 -3.57 18.49 -7.93
C LYS A 249 -2.83 17.20 -8.30
N LEU A 250 -2.90 16.19 -7.43
CA LEU A 250 -2.25 14.89 -7.69
C LEU A 250 -3.05 14.02 -8.67
N LEU A 251 -4.38 14.04 -8.57
CA LEU A 251 -5.27 13.24 -9.42
C LEU A 251 -5.26 13.71 -10.88
N GLU A 252 -5.17 15.02 -11.12
CA GLU A 252 -5.19 15.65 -12.45
C GLU A 252 -3.96 15.32 -13.30
N GLY A 253 -2.80 15.14 -12.66
CA GLY A 253 -1.53 15.05 -13.35
C GLY A 253 -0.75 16.34 -13.22
N SER A 254 0.14 16.40 -12.24
CA SER A 254 1.06 17.52 -12.04
C SER A 254 2.49 17.03 -11.85
N ASP A 255 3.45 17.89 -12.15
CA ASP A 255 4.85 17.71 -11.76
C ASP A 255 5.03 18.19 -10.34
N VAL A 256 5.41 17.29 -9.43
CA VAL A 256 5.55 17.57 -8.01
C VAL A 256 6.97 17.26 -7.56
N GLU A 257 7.58 18.18 -6.80
CA GLU A 257 8.92 17.98 -6.23
C GLU A 257 8.82 17.29 -4.86
N VAL A 258 9.48 16.15 -4.73
CA VAL A 258 9.41 15.27 -3.55
C VAL A 258 10.80 14.94 -3.02
N PRO A 259 10.98 14.83 -1.70
CA PRO A 259 12.23 14.40 -1.09
C PRO A 259 12.53 12.92 -1.38
N VAL A 260 13.80 12.62 -1.68
CA VAL A 260 14.29 11.26 -1.92
C VAL A 260 14.82 10.69 -0.61
N GLY A 261 14.31 9.52 -0.20
CA GLY A 261 14.79 8.82 1.01
C GLY A 261 14.36 9.45 2.34
N ALA A 262 13.49 10.47 2.33
CA ALA A 262 12.85 11.02 3.52
C ALA A 262 11.37 11.31 3.23
N THR A 263 10.54 11.30 4.27
CA THR A 263 9.11 11.65 4.16
C THR A 263 8.88 13.16 4.20
N ASN A 264 9.79 13.92 4.82
CA ASN A 264 9.63 15.35 5.05
C ASN A 264 10.66 16.19 4.27
N LYS A 265 10.22 17.36 3.83
CA LYS A 265 11.02 18.38 3.13
C LYS A 265 11.94 19.09 4.14
N ASN A 266 13.07 18.48 4.49
CA ASN A 266 14.16 19.17 5.18
C ASN A 266 15.15 19.72 4.15
N ALA A 267 15.71 20.92 4.39
CA ALA A 267 16.55 21.64 3.43
C ALA A 267 17.80 20.86 2.94
N MET A 268 18.18 19.80 3.65
CA MET A 268 19.38 19.00 3.40
C MET A 268 19.09 17.71 2.58
N VAL A 269 17.82 17.45 2.24
CA VAL A 269 17.40 16.21 1.55
C VAL A 269 17.32 16.42 0.04
N PRO A 270 17.90 15.53 -0.79
CA PRO A 270 17.77 15.59 -2.24
C PRO A 270 16.30 15.57 -2.70
N MET A 271 15.97 16.41 -3.68
CA MET A 271 14.62 16.49 -4.26
C MET A 271 14.60 15.91 -5.67
N THR A 272 13.54 15.19 -6.01
CA THR A 272 13.27 14.74 -7.38
C THR A 272 11.87 15.18 -7.82
N THR A 273 11.66 15.31 -9.12
CA THR A 273 10.33 15.62 -9.68
C THR A 273 9.65 14.33 -10.13
N ILE A 274 8.38 14.17 -9.78
CA ILE A 274 7.54 13.04 -10.20
C ILE A 274 6.32 13.58 -10.94
N ASN A 275 6.02 13.03 -12.11
CA ASN A 275 4.81 13.35 -12.85
C ASN A 275 3.66 12.40 -12.45
N THR A 276 2.55 12.94 -11.95
CA THR A 276 1.46 12.09 -11.47
C THR A 276 0.50 11.60 -12.57
N ARG A 277 0.68 11.96 -13.85
CA ARG A 277 -0.24 11.62 -14.96
C ARG A 277 -0.41 10.12 -15.21
N ASN A 278 0.58 9.31 -14.86
CA ASN A 278 0.55 7.87 -15.10
C ASN A 278 0.34 7.02 -13.83
N ILE A 279 0.28 7.68 -12.67
CA ILE A 279 0.01 7.03 -11.39
C ILE A 279 -1.49 6.71 -11.30
N LEU A 280 -1.81 5.48 -10.89
CA LEU A 280 -3.19 5.06 -10.63
C LEU A 280 -3.57 5.39 -9.19
N PHE A 281 -4.65 6.15 -9.01
CA PHE A 281 -5.19 6.43 -7.68
C PHE A 281 -6.41 5.56 -7.40
N ILE A 282 -6.39 4.91 -6.24
CA ILE A 282 -7.51 4.13 -5.69
C ILE A 282 -7.83 4.72 -4.32
N CYS A 283 -9.02 5.25 -4.15
CA CYS A 283 -9.51 5.76 -2.86
C CYS A 283 -10.43 4.72 -2.23
N GLY A 284 -10.34 4.53 -0.92
CA GLY A 284 -11.17 3.60 -0.15
C GLY A 284 -11.87 4.31 1.01
N GLY A 285 -13.11 3.91 1.31
CA GLY A 285 -13.82 4.42 2.48
C GLY A 285 -14.91 3.48 2.97
N ALA A 286 -15.27 3.59 4.24
CA ALA A 286 -16.32 2.79 4.86
C ALA A 286 -17.72 3.38 4.65
N PHE A 287 -17.83 4.71 4.63
CA PHE A 287 -19.07 5.45 4.39
C PHE A 287 -20.28 4.97 5.25
N PRO A 288 -20.17 4.91 6.59
CA PRO A 288 -21.15 4.27 7.47
C PRO A 288 -22.57 4.86 7.44
N LYS A 289 -22.76 6.08 6.90
CA LYS A 289 -24.08 6.74 6.79
C LYS A 289 -24.66 6.72 5.37
N LEU A 290 -23.92 6.21 4.40
CA LEU A 290 -24.27 6.29 2.99
C LEU A 290 -25.49 5.44 2.66
N GLU A 291 -25.66 4.27 3.29
CA GLU A 291 -26.86 3.45 3.13
C GLU A 291 -28.14 4.23 3.44
N GLY A 292 -28.12 5.05 4.49
CA GLY A 292 -29.25 5.90 4.85
C GLY A 292 -29.57 6.98 3.80
N ILE A 293 -28.55 7.50 3.11
CA ILE A 293 -28.71 8.48 2.02
C ILE A 293 -29.29 7.79 0.78
N ILE A 294 -28.70 6.68 0.36
CA ILE A 294 -29.17 5.86 -0.77
C ILE A 294 -30.63 5.47 -0.56
N LYS A 295 -30.96 4.98 0.64
CA LYS A 295 -32.33 4.60 1.01
C LYS A 295 -33.31 5.77 0.92
N LYS A 296 -32.94 6.94 1.43
CA LYS A 296 -33.78 8.15 1.31
C LYS A 296 -34.04 8.53 -0.14
N ARG A 297 -33.03 8.46 -1.02
CA ARG A 297 -33.18 8.74 -2.45
C ARG A 297 -34.13 7.74 -3.11
N LEU A 298 -33.89 6.44 -2.92
CA LEU A 298 -34.71 5.38 -3.53
C LEU A 298 -36.17 5.45 -3.07
N THR A 299 -36.41 5.72 -1.78
CA THR A 299 -37.77 5.88 -1.23
C THR A 299 -38.46 7.16 -1.72
N LYS A 300 -37.72 8.26 -1.94
CA LYS A 300 -38.28 9.48 -2.54
C LYS A 300 -38.69 9.26 -3.99
N GLN A 301 -37.87 8.56 -4.78
CA GLN A 301 -38.18 8.24 -6.17
C GLN A 301 -39.41 7.32 -6.30
N SER A 302 -39.58 6.35 -5.40
CA SER A 302 -40.75 5.46 -5.44
C SER A 302 -42.07 6.15 -5.09
N ASN A 303 -42.06 7.22 -4.29
CA ASN A 303 -43.27 7.95 -3.88
C ASN A 303 -43.83 8.91 -4.95
N ILE A 304 -43.11 9.12 -6.07
CA ILE A 304 -43.54 10.01 -7.17
C ILE A 304 -44.36 9.24 -8.22
N GLY A 305 -44.35 7.90 -8.21
CA GLY A 305 -45.16 7.06 -9.11
C GLY A 305 -46.58 6.79 -8.57
N PHE A 306 -47.55 6.60 -9.48
CA PHE A 306 -48.99 6.36 -9.21
C PHE A 306 -49.33 5.06 -8.44
N SER A 307 -48.34 4.35 -7.91
CA SER A 307 -48.51 3.11 -7.14
C SER A 307 -47.62 3.19 -5.91
N GLY A 308 -48.08 3.95 -4.90
CA GLY A 308 -47.42 4.09 -3.62
C GLY A 308 -47.47 2.78 -2.84
N GLU A 309 -46.50 1.91 -3.08
CA GLU A 309 -46.26 0.74 -2.25
C GLU A 309 -44.78 0.64 -1.81
N LEU A 310 -44.65 0.45 -0.49
CA LEU A 310 -43.61 -0.27 0.23
C LEU A 310 -42.30 0.47 0.55
N LYS A 311 -42.38 1.34 1.58
CA LYS A 311 -41.22 1.76 2.40
C LYS A 311 -40.34 0.55 2.81
N ASP A 312 -40.94 -0.63 2.96
CA ASP A 312 -40.26 -1.86 3.39
C ASP A 312 -39.40 -2.55 2.31
N ARG A 313 -39.51 -2.19 1.03
CA ARG A 313 -38.77 -2.87 -0.05
C ARG A 313 -37.26 -2.69 0.07
N TYR A 314 -36.83 -1.49 0.48
CA TYR A 314 -35.41 -1.14 0.57
C TYR A 314 -34.82 -1.35 1.98
N ASP A 315 -35.66 -1.64 2.99
CA ASP A 315 -35.22 -1.92 4.36
C ASP A 315 -34.50 -3.26 4.50
N LYS A 316 -34.77 -4.20 3.58
CA LYS A 316 -34.19 -5.56 3.58
C LYS A 316 -33.15 -5.79 2.49
N ASP A 317 -32.82 -4.76 1.72
CA ASP A 317 -31.87 -4.89 0.63
C ASP A 317 -30.43 -4.91 1.18
N LYS A 318 -29.76 -6.06 1.05
CA LYS A 318 -28.39 -6.25 1.52
C LYS A 318 -27.34 -5.60 0.61
N ASP A 319 -27.71 -5.17 -0.59
CA ASP A 319 -26.79 -4.58 -1.57
C ASP A 319 -27.15 -3.11 -1.89
N LEU A 320 -27.48 -2.33 -0.85
CA LEU A 320 -27.73 -0.90 -1.00
C LEU A 320 -26.50 -0.16 -1.50
N LEU A 321 -25.30 -0.51 -1.01
CA LEU A 321 -24.05 0.13 -1.40
C LEU A 321 -23.75 -0.06 -2.90
N GLY A 322 -24.14 -1.18 -3.51
CA GLY A 322 -24.01 -1.41 -4.95
C GLY A 322 -24.81 -0.43 -5.82
N LYS A 323 -25.78 0.29 -5.24
CA LYS A 323 -26.65 1.27 -5.92
C LYS A 323 -26.23 2.73 -5.70
N VAL A 324 -25.04 2.96 -5.16
CA VAL A 324 -24.49 4.29 -4.94
C VAL A 324 -24.40 5.10 -6.24
N THR A 325 -24.68 6.39 -6.17
CA THR A 325 -24.40 7.36 -7.23
C THR A 325 -23.57 8.52 -6.70
N SER A 326 -23.02 9.33 -7.62
CA SER A 326 -22.26 10.54 -7.29
C SER A 326 -23.10 11.55 -6.50
N GLU A 327 -24.43 11.56 -6.67
CA GLU A 327 -25.32 12.43 -5.89
C GLU A 327 -25.35 12.04 -4.41
N ASP A 328 -25.33 10.73 -4.10
CA ASP A 328 -25.32 10.26 -2.72
C ASP A 328 -24.00 10.62 -2.03
N LEU A 329 -22.88 10.48 -2.75
CA LEU A 329 -21.55 10.84 -2.25
C LEU A 329 -21.40 12.34 -2.05
N ARG A 330 -22.03 13.15 -2.90
CA ARG A 330 -22.11 14.61 -2.71
C ARG A 330 -22.95 14.96 -1.47
N GLU A 331 -24.11 14.32 -1.30
CA GLU A 331 -24.93 14.51 -0.08
C GLU A 331 -24.18 14.06 1.18
N TYR A 332 -23.34 13.02 1.07
CA TYR A 332 -22.49 12.55 2.16
C TYR A 332 -21.42 13.59 2.57
N GLY A 333 -20.94 14.41 1.63
CA GLY A 333 -19.98 15.49 1.90
C GLY A 333 -18.72 15.48 1.04
N MET A 334 -18.68 14.69 -0.04
CA MET A 334 -17.60 14.74 -1.03
C MET A 334 -17.82 15.89 -2.02
N ILE A 335 -16.76 16.61 -2.38
CA ILE A 335 -16.87 17.70 -3.35
C ILE A 335 -17.05 17.17 -4.79
N PRO A 336 -17.87 17.81 -5.63
CA PRO A 336 -18.12 17.36 -7.00
C PRO A 336 -16.83 17.24 -7.85
N GLU A 337 -15.89 18.16 -7.68
CA GLU A 337 -14.62 18.21 -8.39
C GLU A 337 -13.79 16.95 -8.11
N PHE A 338 -13.75 16.53 -6.83
CA PHE A 338 -13.04 15.33 -6.39
C PHE A 338 -13.68 14.06 -6.92
N LEU A 339 -15.02 13.97 -6.87
CA LEU A 339 -15.75 12.85 -7.48
C LEU A 339 -15.58 12.81 -9.00
N GLY A 340 -15.48 13.96 -9.66
CA GLY A 340 -15.20 14.05 -11.10
C GLY A 340 -13.85 13.47 -11.50
N ARG A 341 -12.87 13.42 -10.57
CA ARG A 341 -11.56 12.79 -10.79
C ARG A 341 -11.52 11.30 -10.39
N LEU A 342 -12.64 10.73 -9.94
CA LEU A 342 -12.81 9.33 -9.55
C LEU A 342 -13.96 8.69 -10.36
N PRO A 343 -13.80 8.51 -11.69
CA PRO A 343 -14.89 8.08 -12.58
C PRO A 343 -15.39 6.65 -12.31
N ILE A 344 -14.59 5.82 -11.64
CA ILE A 344 -14.92 4.41 -11.39
C ILE A 344 -15.26 4.21 -9.92
N VAL A 345 -16.56 4.20 -9.61
CA VAL A 345 -17.08 3.97 -8.25
C VAL A 345 -17.67 2.57 -8.17
N PHE A 346 -17.28 1.79 -7.15
CA PHE A 346 -17.86 0.47 -6.90
C PHE A 346 -17.86 0.10 -5.42
N ALA A 347 -18.79 -0.79 -5.05
CA ALA A 347 -18.94 -1.27 -3.69
C ALA A 347 -18.35 -2.67 -3.49
N LEU A 348 -17.82 -2.90 -2.28
CA LEU A 348 -17.50 -4.20 -1.73
C LEU A 348 -18.62 -4.60 -0.77
N GLN A 349 -18.95 -5.88 -0.81
CA GLN A 349 -20.00 -6.48 0.00
C GLN A 349 -19.52 -6.78 1.42
N GLU A 350 -20.45 -6.77 2.36
CA GLU A 350 -20.22 -7.30 3.70
C GLU A 350 -19.96 -8.82 3.63
N LEU A 351 -19.03 -9.30 4.46
CA LEU A 351 -18.72 -10.73 4.52
C LEU A 351 -19.67 -11.41 5.50
N ASP A 352 -20.47 -12.35 4.99
CA ASP A 352 -21.30 -13.22 5.82
C ASP A 352 -20.49 -14.39 6.41
N LYS A 353 -21.16 -15.21 7.22
CA LYS A 353 -20.54 -16.37 7.90
C LYS A 353 -19.88 -17.31 6.89
N ASP A 354 -20.56 -17.61 5.79
CA ASP A 354 -20.08 -18.54 4.77
C ASP A 354 -18.85 -17.97 4.03
N ALA A 355 -18.88 -16.68 3.68
CA ALA A 355 -17.74 -15.99 3.08
C ALA A 355 -16.53 -15.96 4.04
N LEU A 356 -16.73 -15.75 5.34
CA LEU A 356 -15.65 -15.79 6.33
C LEU A 356 -15.03 -17.19 6.44
N ILE A 357 -15.85 -18.25 6.40
CA ILE A 357 -15.36 -19.63 6.36
C ILE A 357 -14.53 -19.87 5.10
N GLN A 358 -14.99 -19.42 3.94
CA GLN A 358 -14.23 -19.54 2.70
C GLN A 358 -12.90 -18.78 2.78
N VAL A 359 -12.85 -17.60 3.40
CA VAL A 359 -11.60 -16.84 3.64
C VAL A 359 -10.58 -17.65 4.47
N LEU A 360 -11.04 -18.53 5.37
CA LEU A 360 -10.17 -19.39 6.18
C LEU A 360 -9.59 -20.58 5.40
N ILE A 361 -10.27 -21.03 4.34
CA ILE A 361 -9.99 -22.30 3.67
C ILE A 361 -9.41 -22.09 2.26
N GLU A 362 -10.03 -21.26 1.44
CA GLU A 362 -9.78 -21.20 0.00
C GLU A 362 -8.48 -20.48 -0.37
N PRO A 363 -8.20 -19.24 0.13
CA PRO A 363 -7.05 -18.46 -0.32
C PRO A 363 -5.72 -19.20 -0.18
N LYS A 364 -4.81 -19.00 -1.13
CA LYS A 364 -3.45 -19.57 -1.06
C LYS A 364 -2.68 -19.06 0.17
N ASN A 365 -2.98 -17.85 0.62
CA ASN A 365 -2.35 -17.19 1.76
C ASN A 365 -3.17 -17.28 3.06
N ALA A 366 -4.18 -18.15 3.13
CA ALA A 366 -4.99 -18.34 4.34
C ALA A 366 -4.11 -18.64 5.55
N ILE A 367 -4.40 -17.99 6.68
CA ILE A 367 -3.58 -18.07 7.91
C ILE A 367 -3.50 -19.51 8.42
N ILE A 368 -4.60 -20.26 8.32
CA ILE A 368 -4.64 -21.68 8.69
C ILE A 368 -3.63 -22.50 7.89
N LYS A 369 -3.52 -22.27 6.57
CA LYS A 369 -2.52 -22.98 5.73
C LYS A 369 -1.08 -22.66 6.15
N GLN A 370 -0.82 -21.47 6.67
CA GLN A 370 0.50 -21.09 7.18
C GLN A 370 0.83 -21.92 8.43
N TYR A 371 -0.09 -22.03 9.38
CA TYR A 371 0.09 -22.87 10.57
C TYR A 371 0.17 -24.36 10.27
N GLN A 372 -0.66 -24.85 9.34
CA GLN A 372 -0.56 -26.22 8.84
C GLN A 372 0.83 -26.50 8.26
N LYS A 373 1.39 -25.54 7.50
CA LYS A 373 2.72 -25.70 6.94
C LYS A 373 3.82 -25.65 8.01
N LEU A 374 3.67 -24.82 9.04
CA LEU A 374 4.62 -24.74 10.15
C LEU A 374 4.66 -26.04 10.95
N LEU A 375 3.51 -26.55 11.41
CA LEU A 375 3.47 -27.82 12.15
C LEU A 375 3.87 -29.03 11.30
N ALA A 376 3.63 -28.98 9.99
CA ALA A 376 4.11 -30.01 9.08
C ALA A 376 5.65 -30.08 8.99
N LEU A 377 6.38 -29.01 9.36
CA LEU A 377 7.85 -29.07 9.50
C LEU A 377 8.28 -29.89 10.71
N ASP A 378 7.45 -29.93 11.75
CA ASP A 378 7.61 -30.79 12.93
C ASP A 378 6.95 -32.18 12.72
N GLU A 379 6.61 -32.49 11.45
CA GLU A 379 5.91 -33.72 11.03
C GLU A 379 4.54 -33.92 11.71
N VAL A 380 3.91 -32.84 12.17
CA VAL A 380 2.56 -32.87 12.75
C VAL A 380 1.53 -32.40 11.73
N ASN A 381 0.47 -33.19 11.55
CA ASN A 381 -0.64 -32.85 10.68
C ASN A 381 -1.71 -32.04 11.44
N LEU A 382 -1.86 -30.76 11.12
CA LEU A 382 -2.89 -29.89 11.69
C LEU A 382 -4.18 -29.94 10.85
N GLN A 383 -5.27 -30.40 11.47
CA GLN A 383 -6.60 -30.47 10.89
C GLN A 383 -7.59 -29.59 11.65
N PHE A 384 -8.67 -29.21 10.98
CA PHE A 384 -9.78 -28.47 11.57
C PHE A 384 -11.07 -29.18 11.19
N ASP A 385 -11.96 -29.38 12.17
CA ASP A 385 -13.30 -29.82 11.86
C ASP A 385 -14.18 -28.68 11.31
N ARG A 386 -15.32 -29.03 10.74
CA ARG A 386 -16.26 -28.03 10.21
C ARG A 386 -16.78 -27.10 11.31
N GLY A 387 -16.99 -27.62 12.51
CA GLY A 387 -17.48 -26.86 13.65
C GLY A 387 -16.51 -25.76 14.10
N ALA A 388 -15.21 -26.00 13.98
CA ALA A 388 -14.14 -25.07 14.28
C ALA A 388 -14.17 -23.88 13.33
N TYR A 389 -14.26 -24.11 12.01
CA TYR A 389 -14.39 -23.03 11.04
C TYR A 389 -15.63 -22.16 11.30
N GLU A 390 -16.76 -22.80 11.60
CA GLU A 390 -18.01 -22.11 11.92
C GLU A 390 -17.89 -21.27 13.21
N ALA A 391 -17.25 -21.80 14.25
CA ALA A 391 -17.03 -21.10 15.51
C ALA A 391 -16.08 -19.88 15.36
N ILE A 392 -15.02 -20.00 14.54
CA ILE A 392 -14.13 -18.87 14.22
C ILE A 392 -14.90 -17.76 13.51
N ALA A 393 -15.71 -18.13 12.51
CA ALA A 393 -16.51 -17.17 11.75
C ALA A 393 -17.56 -16.46 12.63
N GLU A 394 -18.24 -17.20 13.51
CA GLU A 394 -19.20 -16.64 14.49
C GLU A 394 -18.51 -15.63 15.42
N LYS A 395 -17.39 -16.01 16.03
CA LYS A 395 -16.59 -15.10 16.87
C LYS A 395 -16.13 -13.85 16.11
N ALA A 396 -15.80 -13.97 14.83
CA ALA A 396 -15.39 -12.82 14.01
C ALA A 396 -16.55 -11.86 13.73
N ILE A 397 -17.75 -12.37 13.48
CA ILE A 397 -18.97 -11.57 13.29
C ILE A 397 -19.33 -10.82 14.58
N GLU A 398 -19.27 -11.50 15.74
CA GLU A 398 -19.54 -10.88 17.05
C GLU A 398 -18.61 -9.69 17.33
N LYS A 399 -17.35 -9.78 16.90
CA LYS A 399 -16.36 -8.69 17.03
C LYS A 399 -16.58 -7.51 16.06
N LYS A 400 -17.56 -7.57 15.14
CA LYS A 400 -17.95 -6.50 14.20
C LYS A 400 -16.79 -5.84 13.43
N THR A 401 -15.72 -6.59 13.17
CA THR A 401 -14.51 -6.09 12.49
C THR A 401 -14.23 -6.87 11.19
N GLY A 402 -15.18 -7.70 10.76
CA GLY A 402 -15.12 -8.50 9.54
C GLY A 402 -13.91 -9.46 9.53
N ALA A 403 -13.31 -9.67 8.36
CA ALA A 403 -12.17 -10.58 8.22
C ALA A 403 -10.92 -10.14 9.01
N ARG A 404 -10.85 -8.89 9.49
CA ARG A 404 -9.72 -8.40 10.29
C ARG A 404 -9.62 -9.12 11.64
N ALA A 405 -10.74 -9.55 12.21
CA ALA A 405 -10.77 -10.31 13.47
C ALA A 405 -10.21 -11.73 13.33
N LEU A 406 -10.31 -12.35 12.15
CA LEU A 406 -9.95 -13.75 11.94
C LEU A 406 -8.51 -14.02 12.37
N ARG A 407 -7.58 -13.14 12.01
CA ARG A 407 -6.17 -13.28 12.38
C ARG A 407 -5.95 -13.33 13.88
N ALA A 408 -6.51 -12.36 14.60
CA ALA A 408 -6.38 -12.29 16.05
C ALA A 408 -7.03 -13.49 16.75
N ILE A 409 -8.17 -13.97 16.25
CA ILE A 409 -8.83 -15.17 16.78
C ILE A 409 -7.97 -16.42 16.57
N ILE A 410 -7.36 -16.56 15.38
CA ILE A 410 -6.49 -17.71 15.09
C ILE A 410 -5.22 -17.67 15.92
N GLU A 411 -4.56 -16.52 16.00
CA GLU A 411 -3.31 -16.36 16.78
C GLU A 411 -3.52 -16.69 18.26
N ASP A 412 -4.69 -16.35 18.81
CA ASP A 412 -5.06 -16.62 20.21
C ASP A 412 -5.05 -18.13 20.53
N PHE A 413 -5.84 -18.94 19.80
CA PHE A 413 -5.88 -20.38 20.07
C PHE A 413 -4.68 -21.15 19.51
N MET A 414 -4.00 -20.63 18.49
CA MET A 414 -2.80 -21.28 17.94
C MET A 414 -1.59 -21.12 18.85
N LEU A 415 -1.55 -20.13 19.73
CA LEU A 415 -0.43 -19.92 20.66
C LEU A 415 -0.16 -21.18 21.49
N ASP A 416 -1.20 -21.71 22.15
CA ASP A 416 -1.09 -22.88 23.02
C ASP A 416 -0.69 -24.14 22.24
N ILE A 417 -1.27 -24.32 21.04
CA ILE A 417 -0.93 -25.44 20.15
C ILE A 417 0.54 -25.36 19.75
N MET A 418 1.01 -24.20 19.29
CA MET A 418 2.39 -24.02 18.86
C MET A 418 3.38 -24.12 20.02
N TYR A 419 2.95 -23.89 21.27
CA TYR A 419 3.79 -24.01 22.45
C TYR A 419 3.87 -25.45 22.99
N GLU A 420 2.75 -26.16 23.01
CA GLU A 420 2.68 -27.51 23.62
C GLU A 420 3.06 -28.63 22.66
N ILE A 421 2.64 -28.56 21.39
CA ILE A 421 2.79 -29.68 20.45
C ILE A 421 4.26 -30.06 20.18
N PRO A 422 5.20 -29.12 19.98
CA PRO A 422 6.60 -29.47 19.76
C PRO A 422 7.30 -30.14 20.95
N LYS A 423 6.66 -30.24 22.13
CA LYS A 423 7.25 -30.89 23.31
C LYS A 423 7.17 -32.42 23.27
N ASP A 424 6.29 -32.99 22.44
CA ASP A 424 6.09 -34.44 22.34
C ASP A 424 6.21 -34.92 20.89
N ASP A 425 7.35 -35.53 20.58
CA ASP A 425 7.68 -36.08 19.27
C ASP A 425 6.74 -37.23 18.84
N ASN A 426 5.94 -37.80 19.76
CA ASN A 426 5.00 -38.86 19.42
C ASN A 426 3.71 -38.34 18.80
N ILE A 427 3.47 -37.03 18.82
CA ILE A 427 2.25 -36.45 18.25
C ILE A 427 2.32 -36.53 16.71
N GLY A 428 1.27 -37.07 16.09
CA GLY A 428 1.17 -37.21 14.64
C GLY A 428 0.13 -36.30 14.01
N THR A 429 -1.05 -36.17 14.64
CA THR A 429 -2.15 -35.34 14.14
C THR A 429 -2.77 -34.53 15.28
N VAL A 430 -3.07 -33.27 15.01
CA VAL A 430 -3.82 -32.40 15.91
C VAL A 430 -5.04 -31.88 15.16
N THR A 431 -6.23 -32.22 15.64
CA THR A 431 -7.50 -31.75 15.09
C THR A 431 -8.11 -30.70 16.01
N ILE A 432 -8.22 -29.48 15.51
CA ILE A 432 -8.89 -28.37 16.18
C ILE A 432 -10.41 -28.54 16.04
N THR A 433 -11.10 -28.53 17.18
CA THR A 433 -12.56 -28.69 17.25
C THR A 433 -13.26 -27.43 17.70
N ARG A 434 -14.58 -27.38 17.52
CA ARG A 434 -15.43 -26.28 18.02
C ARG A 434 -15.23 -26.02 19.51
N GLU A 435 -15.21 -27.08 20.34
CA GLU A 435 -15.11 -26.98 21.80
C GLU A 435 -13.79 -26.35 22.24
N TYR A 436 -12.69 -26.67 21.54
CA TYR A 436 -11.40 -26.03 21.82
C TYR A 436 -11.44 -24.53 21.54
N ILE A 437 -12.05 -24.14 20.42
CA ILE A 437 -12.19 -22.73 20.06
C ILE A 437 -13.09 -22.00 21.05
N GLU A 438 -14.14 -22.64 21.57
CA GLU A 438 -15.03 -22.09 22.60
C GLU A 438 -14.45 -22.12 24.01
N GLY A 439 -13.31 -22.78 24.24
CA GLY A 439 -12.68 -22.93 25.56
C GLY A 439 -13.39 -23.94 26.47
N THR A 440 -14.24 -24.80 25.90
CA THR A 440 -15.04 -25.81 26.62
C THR A 440 -14.46 -27.22 26.54
N GLY A 441 -13.41 -27.41 25.73
CA GLY A 441 -12.73 -28.69 25.55
C GLY A 441 -11.27 -28.54 25.10
N ALA A 442 -10.62 -29.68 24.86
CA ALA A 442 -9.24 -29.78 24.38
C ALA A 442 -9.21 -30.19 22.89
N PRO A 443 -8.14 -29.90 22.13
CA PRO A 443 -8.02 -30.39 20.76
C PRO A 443 -7.90 -31.91 20.74
N LYS A 444 -8.29 -32.55 19.63
CA LYS A 444 -8.11 -34.00 19.46
C LYS A 444 -6.70 -34.28 19.00
N ILE A 445 -5.92 -35.00 19.82
CA ILE A 445 -4.53 -35.34 19.54
C ILE A 445 -4.46 -36.83 19.24
N GLU A 446 -3.87 -37.17 18.10
CA GLU A 446 -3.58 -38.55 17.71
C GLU A 446 -2.06 -38.76 17.67
N MET A 447 -1.62 -39.83 18.34
CA MET A 447 -0.22 -40.24 18.35
C MET A 447 0.16 -40.90 17.01
N ARG A 448 1.43 -40.79 16.62
CA ARG A 448 2.00 -41.49 15.48
C ARG A 448 1.77 -43.00 15.66
N SER A 449 1.30 -43.68 14.62
CA SER A 449 1.13 -45.13 14.67
C SER A 449 2.47 -45.81 14.96
N SER A 450 2.44 -46.78 15.89
CA SER A 450 3.58 -47.47 16.47
C SER A 450 4.43 -48.28 15.48
N ASP A 451 4.02 -48.41 14.22
CA ASP A 451 4.76 -49.16 13.19
C ASP A 451 6.03 -48.44 12.70
N ARG A 452 6.19 -47.13 12.94
CA ARG A 452 7.41 -46.38 12.57
C ARG A 452 8.42 -46.22 13.71
N VAL A 453 7.96 -46.22 14.97
CA VAL A 453 8.84 -46.05 16.14
C VAL A 453 9.76 -47.25 16.35
N ALA A 454 9.36 -48.44 15.90
CA ALA A 454 10.20 -49.63 15.94
C ALA A 454 11.42 -49.57 15.01
N ILE A 455 11.33 -48.83 13.90
CA ILE A 455 12.41 -48.74 12.90
C ILE A 455 13.48 -47.73 13.36
N ALA A 456 13.09 -46.57 13.88
CA ALA A 456 14.02 -45.56 14.39
C ALA A 456 14.80 -46.02 15.65
N LYS A 457 14.20 -46.87 16.49
CA LYS A 457 14.89 -47.49 17.64
C LYS A 457 15.77 -48.69 17.27
N GLN A 458 15.65 -49.23 16.06
CA GLN A 458 16.54 -50.26 15.55
C GLN A 458 17.79 -49.67 14.89
N GLU A 459 17.66 -48.56 14.16
CA GLU A 459 18.82 -47.87 13.54
C GLU A 459 19.78 -47.28 14.58
N THR A 460 19.27 -46.77 15.70
CA THR A 460 20.09 -46.27 16.82
C THR A 460 20.75 -47.37 17.64
N LYS A 461 20.33 -48.63 17.52
CA LYS A 461 20.95 -49.79 18.20
C LYS A 461 21.95 -50.55 17.32
N SER A 462 22.03 -50.23 16.03
CA SER A 462 23.00 -50.83 15.09
C SER A 462 24.30 -50.04 14.94
N GLU A 463 24.43 -48.89 15.62
CA GLU A 463 25.64 -48.05 15.61
C GLU A 463 26.40 -47.99 16.96
N GLU A 464 26.09 -48.87 17.92
CA GLU A 464 26.89 -49.08 19.15
C GLU A 464 27.85 -50.27 19.04
#